data_AF-A0AAW6EA93-F1
#
_entry.id   AF-A0AAW6EA93-F1
#
_cell.length_a   1.000
_cell.length_b   1.000
_cell.length_c   1.000
_cell.angle_alpha   90.00
_cell.angle_beta   90.00
_cell.angle_gamma   90.00
#
_symmetry.space_group_name_H-M   'P 1'
#
loop_
_entity.id
_entity.type
_entity.pdbx_description
1 polymer ?
#
loop_
_entity_poly.entity_id
_entity_poly.type
_entity_poly.pdbx_seq_one_letter_code
_entity_poly.pdbx_strand_id
1 'polypeptide(L)'
;MLEISFDKHRSPVKAALLYLVLWELATVIIWLFTAKLFVIYPLFAVGFTVVYPVCTWWACYRHAKNYGLKWYVAPVMIAVSVIEYIFVEEAKSVVPNFIVLTVLTAGFAAGIGNCFADKDAINAAKEDKKRKKLKKEPEYKNILDDN
;
A
#
# COMPACT_ATOMS: atom_id res chain seq x y z
N MET A 1 -12.62 3.23 21.69
CA MET A 1 -11.45 2.97 20.82
C MET A 1 -11.72 3.68 19.50
N LEU A 2 -11.01 4.76 19.18
CA LEU A 2 -11.28 5.59 18.00
C LEU A 2 -11.01 4.77 16.73
N GLU A 3 -12.05 4.11 16.21
CA GLU A 3 -12.08 3.64 14.83
C GLU A 3 -12.03 4.89 13.97
N ILE A 4 -10.83 5.31 13.60
CA ILE A 4 -10.62 6.26 12.52
C ILE A 4 -11.19 5.56 11.28
N SER A 5 -12.46 5.84 10.98
CA SER A 5 -13.26 5.35 9.85
C SER A 5 -12.79 5.98 8.54
N PHE A 6 -11.46 6.12 8.39
CA PHE A 6 -10.83 6.64 7.21
C PHE A 6 -11.16 5.70 6.05
N ASP A 7 -12.15 6.14 5.29
CA ASP A 7 -12.41 5.81 3.91
C ASP A 7 -12.92 4.39 3.60
N LYS A 8 -14.14 4.06 4.07
CA LYS A 8 -14.96 3.05 3.35
C LYS A 8 -15.47 3.59 1.99
N HIS A 9 -15.33 4.90 1.72
CA HIS A 9 -15.85 5.57 0.50
C HIS A 9 -14.82 6.07 -0.52
N ARG A 10 -13.53 6.24 -0.18
CA ARG A 10 -12.50 6.60 -1.19
C ARG A 10 -12.22 5.43 -2.12
N SER A 11 -11.96 5.74 -3.39
CA SER A 11 -11.64 4.72 -4.38
C SER A 11 -10.39 3.91 -3.98
N PRO A 12 -10.36 2.59 -4.19
CA PRO A 12 -9.27 1.72 -3.73
C PRO A 12 -7.89 2.10 -4.28
N VAL A 13 -7.84 2.78 -5.43
CA VAL A 13 -6.61 3.29 -6.05
C VAL A 13 -6.11 4.55 -5.34
N LYS A 14 -6.98 5.53 -5.08
CA LYS A 14 -6.61 6.74 -4.32
C LYS A 14 -6.15 6.40 -2.89
N ALA A 15 -6.78 5.42 -2.26
CA ALA A 15 -6.37 4.95 -0.94
C ALA A 15 -4.99 4.25 -1.00
N ALA A 16 -4.76 3.39 -2.01
CA ALA A 16 -3.45 2.78 -2.22
C ALA A 16 -2.35 3.83 -2.43
N LEU A 17 -2.60 4.83 -3.28
CA LEU A 17 -1.66 5.93 -3.49
C LEU A 17 -1.34 6.68 -2.20
N LEU A 18 -2.36 6.95 -1.37
CA LEU A 18 -2.12 7.59 -0.07
C LEU A 18 -1.27 6.71 0.86
N TYR A 19 -1.56 5.41 0.96
CA TYR A 19 -0.76 4.52 1.78
C TYR A 19 0.67 4.39 1.26
N LEU A 20 0.87 4.34 -0.06
CA LEU A 20 2.19 4.35 -0.69
C LEU A 20 2.93 5.64 -0.35
N VAL A 21 2.33 6.80 -0.57
CA VAL A 21 2.96 8.10 -0.26
C VAL A 21 3.30 8.21 1.24
N LEU A 22 2.40 7.80 2.13
CA LEU A 22 2.66 7.80 3.57
C LEU A 22 3.80 6.86 3.96
N TRP A 23 3.86 5.68 3.32
CA TRP A 23 4.92 4.71 3.54
C TRP A 23 6.27 5.21 3.00
N GLU A 24 6.32 5.76 1.79
CA GLU A 24 7.52 6.40 1.22
C GLU A 24 8.04 7.52 2.11
N LEU A 25 7.15 8.41 2.58
CA LEU A 25 7.51 9.48 3.48
C LEU A 25 8.13 8.94 4.77
N ALA A 26 7.57 7.87 5.34
CA ALA A 26 8.15 7.22 6.51
C ALA A 26 9.54 6.65 6.21
N THR A 27 9.72 5.99 5.07
CA THR A 27 11.00 5.41 4.63
C THR A 27 12.06 6.50 4.43
N VAL A 28 11.73 7.60 3.75
CA VAL A 28 12.62 8.76 3.57
C VAL A 28 12.98 9.40 4.91
N ILE A 29 12.03 9.52 5.84
CA ILE A 29 12.32 10.04 7.19
C ILE A 29 13.32 9.13 7.90
N ILE A 30 13.14 7.80 7.86
CA ILE A 30 14.09 6.85 8.43
C ILE A 30 15.47 7.06 7.81
N TRP A 31 15.55 7.17 6.48
CA TRP A 31 16.81 7.46 5.77
C TRP A 31 17.47 8.76 6.24
N LEU A 32 16.72 9.85 6.35
CA LEU A 32 17.25 11.14 6.80
C LEU A 32 17.78 11.09 8.23
N PHE A 33 17.07 10.39 9.12
CA PHE A 33 17.51 10.18 10.50
C PHE A 33 18.78 9.31 10.53
N THR A 34 18.84 8.24 9.74
CA THR A 34 20.01 7.36 9.73
C THR A 34 21.23 7.99 9.05
N ALA A 35 21.05 8.70 7.93
CA ALA A 35 22.12 9.37 7.19
C ALA A 35 22.86 10.41 8.04
N LYS A 36 22.14 11.16 8.89
CA LYS A 36 22.76 12.12 9.81
C LYS A 36 23.27 11.50 11.11
N LEU A 37 22.83 10.28 11.46
CA LEU A 37 23.11 9.62 12.73
C LEU A 37 23.87 8.29 12.57
N PHE A 38 24.60 8.08 11.45
CA PHE A 38 25.43 6.88 11.21
C PHE A 38 26.44 6.58 12.33
N VAL A 39 26.68 7.54 13.22
CA VAL A 39 27.47 7.38 14.45
C VAL A 39 26.79 6.44 15.46
N ILE A 40 25.46 6.22 15.39
CA ILE A 40 24.68 5.41 16.32
C ILE A 40 24.05 4.22 15.58
N TYR A 41 24.83 3.16 15.39
CA TYR A 41 24.41 1.86 14.84
C TYR A 41 23.09 1.31 15.43
N PRO A 42 22.78 1.46 16.75
CA PRO A 42 21.49 1.06 17.31
C PRO A 42 20.27 1.75 16.68
N LEU A 43 20.35 3.03 16.33
CA LEU A 43 19.22 3.75 15.71
C LEU A 43 18.97 3.27 14.28
N PHE A 44 20.04 2.98 13.53
CA PHE A 44 19.94 2.36 12.20
C PHE A 44 19.26 1.00 12.28
N ALA A 45 19.70 0.15 13.22
CA ALA A 45 19.09 -1.15 13.43
C ALA A 45 17.60 -1.03 13.79
N VAL A 46 17.22 -0.18 14.75
CA VAL A 46 15.81 -0.01 15.14
C VAL A 46 14.96 0.56 14.01
N GLY A 47 15.49 1.54 13.27
CA GLY A 47 14.80 2.15 12.12
C GLY A 47 14.40 1.11 11.07
N PHE A 48 15.34 0.28 10.63
CA PHE A 48 15.08 -0.67 9.56
C PHE A 48 14.53 -2.02 10.02
N THR A 49 14.87 -2.51 11.22
CA THR A 49 14.38 -3.82 11.69
C THR A 49 13.05 -3.75 12.43
N VAL A 50 12.62 -2.56 12.89
CA VAL A 50 11.38 -2.39 13.64
C VAL A 50 10.46 -1.36 13.00
N VAL A 51 10.92 -0.12 12.80
CA VAL A 51 10.03 0.96 12.33
C VAL A 51 9.55 0.72 10.90
N TYR A 52 10.48 0.48 9.98
CA TYR A 52 10.18 0.20 8.58
C TYR A 52 9.19 -0.98 8.39
N PRO A 53 9.41 -2.18 8.97
CA PRO A 53 8.49 -3.30 8.81
C PRO A 53 7.12 -3.04 9.45
N VAL A 54 7.05 -2.30 10.56
CA VAL A 54 5.77 -1.90 11.18
C VAL A 54 4.99 -0.94 10.28
N CYS A 55 5.65 0.05 9.68
CA CYS A 55 5.02 0.98 8.73
C CYS A 55 4.53 0.24 7.47
N THR A 56 5.40 -0.62 6.91
CA THR A 56 5.10 -1.46 5.74
C THR A 56 3.90 -2.38 6.03
N TRP A 57 3.91 -3.02 7.20
CA TRP A 57 2.82 -3.86 7.65
C TRP A 57 1.52 -3.08 7.79
N TRP A 58 1.55 -1.93 8.47
CA TRP A 58 0.36 -1.13 8.70
C TRP A 58 -0.29 -0.68 7.39
N ALA A 59 0.51 -0.19 6.43
CA ALA A 59 0.03 0.24 5.12
C ALA A 59 -0.60 -0.91 4.32
N CYS A 60 0.11 -2.04 4.19
CA CYS A 60 -0.37 -3.21 3.44
C CYS A 60 -1.57 -3.89 4.12
N TYR A 61 -1.52 -4.09 5.43
CA TYR A 61 -2.60 -4.72 6.20
C TYR A 61 -3.88 -3.89 6.11
N ARG A 62 -3.79 -2.58 6.36
CA ARG A 62 -4.98 -1.73 6.40
C ARG A 62 -5.61 -1.55 5.03
N HIS A 63 -4.79 -1.47 3.97
CA HIS A 63 -5.30 -1.46 2.60
C HIS A 63 -6.02 -2.77 2.26
N ALA A 64 -5.38 -3.91 2.52
CA ALA A 64 -5.95 -5.22 2.22
C ALA A 64 -7.21 -5.52 3.05
N LYS A 65 -7.26 -5.09 4.31
CA LYS A 65 -8.45 -5.23 5.17
C LYS A 65 -9.64 -4.43 4.63
N ASN A 66 -9.41 -3.21 4.15
CA ASN A 66 -10.48 -2.31 3.76
C ASN A 66 -10.98 -2.54 2.32
N TYR A 67 -10.10 -3.00 1.42
CA TYR A 67 -10.41 -3.11 -0.02
C TYR A 67 -10.21 -4.52 -0.61
N GLY A 68 -9.78 -5.47 0.22
CA GLY A 68 -9.37 -6.81 -0.18
C GLY A 68 -7.97 -6.84 -0.79
N LEU A 69 -7.46 -8.05 -1.05
CA LEU A 69 -6.17 -8.23 -1.71
C LEU A 69 -6.19 -7.63 -3.13
N LYS A 70 -5.31 -6.66 -3.38
CA LYS A 70 -5.09 -6.07 -4.69
C LYS A 70 -3.71 -6.42 -5.21
N TRP A 71 -3.65 -6.81 -6.48
CA TRP A 71 -2.43 -7.26 -7.13
C TRP A 71 -1.33 -6.20 -7.23
N TYR A 72 -1.66 -4.90 -7.11
CA TYR A 72 -0.72 -3.82 -7.35
C TYR A 72 -0.02 -3.27 -6.10
N VAL A 73 -0.60 -3.37 -4.90
CA VAL A 73 -0.05 -2.64 -3.72
C VAL A 73 1.29 -3.22 -3.27
N ALA A 74 1.34 -4.52 -2.97
CA ALA A 74 2.58 -5.14 -2.51
C ALA A 74 3.67 -5.14 -3.60
N PRO A 75 3.39 -5.44 -4.88
CA PRO A 75 4.42 -5.36 -5.93
C PRO A 75 4.95 -3.95 -6.16
N VAL A 76 4.13 -2.90 -6.04
CA VAL A 76 4.61 -1.52 -6.15
C VAL A 76 5.54 -1.18 -4.99
N MET A 77 5.20 -1.55 -3.75
CA MET A 77 6.09 -1.35 -2.59
C MET A 77 7.43 -2.05 -2.79
N ILE A 78 7.41 -3.30 -3.27
CA ILE A 78 8.62 -4.07 -3.56
C ILE A 78 9.43 -3.40 -4.67
N ALA A 79 8.78 -2.93 -5.75
CA ALA A 79 9.45 -2.27 -6.86
C ALA A 79 10.15 -0.98 -6.41
N VAL A 80 9.49 -0.16 -5.58
CA VAL A 80 10.14 1.03 -5.02
C VAL A 80 11.30 0.64 -4.12
N SER A 81 11.14 -0.36 -3.25
CA SER A 81 12.25 -0.82 -2.40
C SER A 81 13.44 -1.39 -3.20
N VAL A 82 13.21 -1.98 -4.38
CA VAL A 82 14.30 -2.36 -5.29
C VAL A 82 15.00 -1.14 -5.87
N ILE A 83 14.25 -0.10 -6.25
CA ILE A 83 14.82 1.18 -6.70
C ILE A 83 15.66 1.79 -5.57
N GLU A 84 15.12 1.89 -4.36
CA GLU A 84 15.85 2.38 -3.19
C GLU A 84 17.11 1.55 -2.92
N TYR A 85 17.03 0.22 -3.02
CA TYR A 85 18.20 -0.65 -2.84
C TYR A 85 19.33 -0.39 -3.85
N ILE A 86 19.01 0.06 -5.07
CA ILE A 86 19.99 0.37 -6.11
C ILE A 86 20.61 1.75 -5.87
N PHE A 87 19.80 2.75 -5.54
CA PHE A 87 20.21 4.16 -5.47
C PHE A 87 20.69 4.63 -4.09
N VAL A 88 20.28 3.96 -3.02
CA VAL A 88 20.65 4.29 -1.63
C VAL A 88 21.70 3.28 -1.17
N GLU A 89 22.95 3.72 -0.98
CA GLU A 89 24.04 2.84 -0.58
C GLU A 89 23.77 2.16 0.76
N GLU A 90 23.14 2.90 1.66
CA GLU A 90 22.78 2.48 3.00
C GLU A 90 21.75 1.34 3.03
N ALA A 91 20.93 1.21 1.98
CA ALA A 91 19.96 0.12 1.83
C ALA A 91 20.65 -1.25 1.69
N LYS A 92 21.90 -1.28 1.20
CA LYS A 92 22.70 -2.50 1.09
C LYS A 92 23.23 -2.98 2.44
N SER A 93 23.30 -2.08 3.42
CA SER A 93 23.78 -2.37 4.78
C SER A 93 22.69 -2.89 5.71
N VAL A 94 21.43 -2.91 5.27
CA VAL A 94 20.30 -3.39 6.08
C VAL A 94 20.33 -4.92 6.18
N VAL A 95 20.29 -5.42 7.42
CA VAL A 95 20.22 -6.85 7.74
C VAL A 95 18.95 -7.12 8.57
N PRO A 96 18.06 -8.05 8.15
CA PRO A 96 18.10 -8.82 6.90
C PRO A 96 17.92 -7.94 5.65
N ASN A 97 18.31 -8.45 4.48
CA ASN A 97 18.30 -7.69 3.22
C ASN A 97 17.00 -6.88 3.04
N PHE A 98 17.15 -5.58 2.76
CA PHE A 98 16.03 -4.63 2.66
C PHE A 98 14.89 -5.14 1.78
N ILE A 99 15.19 -5.64 0.58
CA ILE A 99 14.17 -6.15 -0.36
C ILE A 99 13.45 -7.36 0.24
N VAL A 100 14.19 -8.29 0.85
CA VAL A 100 13.62 -9.49 1.48
C VAL A 100 12.68 -9.09 2.62
N LEU A 101 13.09 -8.11 3.43
CA LEU A 101 12.27 -7.56 4.50
C LEU A 101 10.97 -6.97 3.97
N THR A 102 11.02 -6.18 2.89
CA THR A 102 9.84 -5.62 2.22
C THR A 102 8.91 -6.72 1.70
N VAL A 103 9.46 -7.71 0.99
CA VAL A 103 8.69 -8.80 0.40
C VAL A 103 7.93 -9.58 1.48
N LEU A 104 8.63 -9.97 2.55
CA LEU A 104 8.02 -10.70 3.65
C LEU A 104 6.96 -9.87 4.35
N THR A 105 7.28 -8.64 4.74
CA THR A 105 6.36 -7.80 5.52
C THR A 105 5.14 -7.37 4.72
N ALA A 106 5.31 -6.88 3.50
CA ALA A 106 4.21 -6.48 2.62
C ALA A 106 3.33 -7.68 2.23
N GLY A 107 3.95 -8.81 1.89
CA GLY A 107 3.25 -10.03 1.52
C GLY A 107 2.41 -10.61 2.66
N PHE A 108 3.02 -10.80 3.83
CA PHE A 108 2.29 -11.30 5.01
C PHE A 108 1.20 -10.34 5.46
N ALA A 109 1.47 -9.04 5.53
CA ALA A 109 0.49 -8.05 5.94
C ALA A 109 -0.70 -8.01 4.99
N ALA A 110 -0.47 -8.06 3.67
CA ALA A 110 -1.53 -8.10 2.67
C ALA A 110 -2.36 -9.39 2.78
N GLY A 111 -1.72 -10.54 3.01
CA GLY A 111 -2.39 -11.82 3.22
C GLY A 111 -3.31 -11.79 4.45
N ILE A 112 -2.77 -11.38 5.60
CA ILE A 112 -3.51 -11.30 6.85
C ILE A 112 -4.62 -10.25 6.77
N GLY A 113 -4.35 -9.07 6.19
CA GLY A 113 -5.35 -8.03 5.99
C GLY A 113 -6.52 -8.55 5.16
N ASN A 114 -6.25 -9.32 4.11
CA ASN A 114 -7.28 -9.93 3.28
C ASN A 114 -8.09 -11.02 4.01
N CYS A 115 -7.49 -11.75 4.96
CA CYS A 115 -8.22 -12.70 5.81
C CYS A 115 -9.23 -11.99 6.72
N PHE A 116 -8.92 -10.78 7.18
CA PHE A 116 -9.81 -9.95 8.00
C PHE A 116 -10.65 -8.96 7.19
N ALA A 117 -10.66 -9.07 5.87
CA ALA A 117 -11.45 -8.20 5.01
C ALA A 117 -12.92 -8.59 5.03
N ASP A 118 -13.79 -7.59 5.21
CA ASP A 118 -15.24 -7.73 5.09
C ASP A 118 -15.61 -7.86 3.60
N LYS A 119 -15.59 -9.11 3.10
CA LYS A 119 -15.78 -9.43 1.68
C LYS A 119 -17.16 -9.03 1.19
N ASP A 120 -18.18 -9.11 2.05
CA ASP A 120 -19.56 -8.79 1.70
C ASP A 120 -19.71 -7.29 1.46
N ALA A 121 -19.18 -6.45 2.36
CA ALA A 121 -19.18 -5.01 2.15
C ALA A 121 -18.35 -4.58 0.93
N ILE A 122 -17.23 -5.25 0.67
CA ILE A 122 -16.41 -4.98 -0.53
C ILE A 122 -17.18 -5.32 -1.81
N ASN A 123 -17.91 -6.44 -1.82
CA ASN A 123 -18.69 -6.86 -2.98
C ASN A 123 -19.89 -5.94 -3.21
N ALA A 124 -20.61 -5.56 -2.16
CA ALA A 124 -21.69 -4.56 -2.25
C ALA A 124 -21.19 -3.23 -2.85
N ALA A 125 -20.03 -2.72 -2.38
CA ALA A 125 -19.44 -1.50 -2.92
C ALA A 125 -19.02 -1.62 -4.40
N LYS A 126 -18.58 -2.80 -4.85
CA LYS A 126 -18.28 -3.06 -6.27
C LYS A 126 -19.55 -3.04 -7.12
N GLU A 127 -20.62 -3.68 -6.65
CA GLU A 127 -21.90 -3.73 -7.35
C GLU A 127 -22.53 -2.34 -7.49
N ASP A 128 -22.53 -1.55 -6.42
CA ASP A 128 -23.01 -0.17 -6.46
C ASP A 128 -22.24 0.68 -7.47
N LYS A 129 -20.92 0.50 -7.52
CA LYS A 129 -20.08 1.20 -8.50
C LYS A 129 -20.39 0.74 -9.93
N LYS A 130 -20.67 -0.55 -10.14
CA LYS A 130 -21.08 -1.10 -11.44
C LYS A 130 -22.43 -0.54 -11.86
N ARG A 131 -23.43 -0.52 -10.97
CA ARG A 131 -24.75 0.10 -11.21
C ARG A 131 -24.64 1.59 -11.54
N LYS A 132 -23.80 2.35 -10.83
CA LYS A 132 -23.56 3.77 -11.12
C LYS A 132 -22.86 4.01 -12.45
N LYS A 133 -22.01 3.09 -12.91
CA LYS A 133 -21.39 3.17 -14.25
C LYS A 133 -22.40 2.89 -15.36
N LEU A 134 -23.20 1.83 -15.21
CA LEU A 134 -24.24 1.46 -16.18
C LEU A 134 -25.27 2.58 -16.38
N LYS A 135 -25.65 3.30 -15.31
CA LYS A 135 -26.55 4.46 -15.39
C LYS A 135 -25.93 5.69 -16.07
N LYS A 136 -24.62 5.71 -16.29
CA LYS A 136 -23.88 6.84 -16.89
C LYS A 136 -23.43 6.56 -18.32
N GLU A 137 -23.57 5.33 -18.82
CA GLU A 137 -23.31 5.07 -20.23
C GLU A 137 -24.39 5.75 -21.06
N PRO A 138 -24.02 6.53 -22.09
CA PRO A 138 -25.01 7.13 -22.98
C PRO A 138 -25.83 6.01 -23.61
N GLU A 139 -27.14 6.23 -23.70
CA GLU A 139 -28.08 5.32 -24.34
C GLU A 139 -27.55 4.95 -25.73
N TYR A 140 -27.46 3.66 -26.03
CA TYR A 140 -26.91 3.16 -27.29
C TYR A 140 -27.72 3.76 -28.44
N LYS A 141 -27.14 4.72 -29.16
CA LYS A 141 -27.71 5.24 -30.40
C LYS A 141 -27.46 4.21 -31.50
N ASN A 142 -28.54 3.62 -32.00
CA ASN A 142 -28.46 2.68 -33.10
C ASN A 142 -28.11 3.46 -34.38
N ILE A 143 -27.09 3.00 -35.11
CA ILE A 143 -26.54 3.71 -36.29
C ILE A 143 -27.58 3.78 -37.43
N LEU A 144 -28.63 2.95 -37.36
CA LEU A 144 -29.72 2.88 -38.33
C LEU A 144 -30.81 3.96 -38.13
N ASP A 145 -30.82 4.69 -37.01
CA ASP A 145 -31.80 5.76 -36.75
C ASP A 145 -31.37 7.13 -37.32
N ASP A 146 -30.15 7.25 -37.87
CA ASP A 146 -29.60 8.49 -38.44
C ASP A 146 -29.70 8.54 -39.99
N ASN A 147 -30.51 7.69 -40.64
CA ASN A 147 -30.65 7.63 -42.11
C ASN A 147 -32.08 7.86 -42.61
#